data_AF-A0A4Y3PHE9-F1
#
_entry.id   AF-A0A4Y3PHE9-F1
#
_cell.length_a   1.000
_cell.length_b   1.000
_cell.length_c   1.000
_cell.angle_alpha   90.00
_cell.angle_beta   90.00
_cell.angle_gamma   90.00
#
_symmetry.space_group_name_H-M   'P 1'
#
loop_
_entity.id
_entity.type
_entity.pdbx_description
1 polymer ?
#
loop_
_entity_poly.entity_id
_entity_poly.type
_entity_poly.pdbx_seq_one_letter_code
_entity_poly.pdbx_strand_id
1 'polypeptide(L)'
;MMLDVKSYGARGDGVTDDTQAISAALAAAVNQQIPLYFPPGTYIIEPKRLAVTLGKGKSLVLQGAGPFSVLKRKANSTAEDWRWLFSITSVGGDADSFVVSNLKIDSNARENPVPPEPYAYEHSADFYIRGDGPGSYINYVLLSHIWCTDAVADHFYFAGEANCYVRSVSISDFTSDNRTRTRSDITVTGGLERLNAVNVSCDRFEVELNEAYDGKLPMIANLSNIHCRQQLDLEGIATAPIRVQGSHLVSLASFSLSCLTGTISASTFYTAAAQKNRVNFMRNMTFHQCNWVLHTTSQGAAKTIGSGLTIDYNNVGLVFDGCCFEAADSAAVIDGYALSFDPWDVPAQRIVTVRNCAFDPRLKQNLYLNRCGNVYLENNRYSGSDHVIALYGSGSYPLFLTVDGGDFSQVTGKMFYHKAADKVTLSMKNVPVPVSLTSGYNSDNSSYLPNVAINERIVYVSTPPSSSVKYGGIKGDTLRLITPVNGQPCEWIATTTNKTACTWLATKTAKS
;
A
#
# COMPACT_ATOMS: atom_id res chain seq x y z
N MET A 1 22.22 -33.20 -16.64
CA MET A 1 21.32 -34.34 -16.93
C MET A 1 19.96 -34.00 -16.35
N MET A 2 18.87 -34.21 -17.09
CA MET A 2 17.48 -33.99 -16.63
C MET A 2 16.66 -35.23 -16.96
N LEU A 3 15.62 -35.52 -16.17
CA LEU A 3 14.62 -36.53 -16.50
C LEU A 3 13.59 -35.90 -17.42
N ASP A 4 13.34 -36.48 -18.59
CA ASP A 4 12.27 -36.01 -19.47
C ASP A 4 10.95 -36.66 -19.05
N VAL A 5 9.90 -35.85 -18.81
CA VAL A 5 8.57 -36.34 -18.46
C VAL A 5 8.00 -37.31 -19.52
N LYS A 6 8.40 -37.17 -20.79
CA LYS A 6 7.99 -38.08 -21.87
C LYS A 6 8.58 -39.47 -21.74
N SER A 7 9.74 -39.62 -21.07
CA SER A 7 10.31 -40.94 -20.74
C SER A 7 9.45 -41.72 -19.75
N TYR A 8 8.51 -41.06 -19.07
CA TYR A 8 7.54 -41.66 -18.15
C TYR A 8 6.14 -41.82 -18.77
N GLY A 9 6.00 -41.55 -20.08
CA GLY A 9 4.77 -41.76 -20.84
C GLY A 9 3.88 -40.54 -21.02
N ALA A 10 4.29 -39.36 -20.54
CA ALA A 10 3.52 -38.13 -20.79
C ALA A 10 3.59 -37.77 -22.27
N ARG A 11 2.45 -37.40 -22.85
CA ARG A 11 2.34 -37.04 -24.27
C ARG A 11 2.52 -35.55 -24.50
N GLY A 12 1.91 -34.71 -23.67
CA GLY A 12 1.92 -33.26 -23.86
C GLY A 12 1.21 -32.82 -25.14
N ASP A 13 0.19 -33.55 -25.58
CA ASP A 13 -0.55 -33.35 -26.83
C ASP A 13 -1.80 -32.47 -26.68
N GLY A 14 -2.08 -31.97 -25.47
CA GLY A 14 -3.24 -31.13 -25.15
C GLY A 14 -4.56 -31.89 -24.99
N VAL A 15 -4.56 -33.22 -25.08
CA VAL A 15 -5.76 -34.06 -25.00
C VAL A 15 -5.59 -35.20 -23.99
N THR A 16 -4.44 -35.86 -24.01
CA THR A 16 -4.13 -37.00 -23.14
C THR A 16 -3.95 -36.54 -21.70
N ASP A 17 -4.60 -37.25 -20.79
CA ASP A 17 -4.44 -37.07 -19.34
C ASP A 17 -3.06 -37.59 -18.91
N ASP A 18 -2.12 -36.66 -18.69
CA ASP A 18 -0.72 -36.93 -18.40
C ASP A 18 -0.45 -37.12 -16.89
N THR A 19 -1.49 -37.08 -16.06
CA THR A 19 -1.39 -37.05 -14.59
C THR A 19 -0.54 -38.19 -14.03
N GLN A 20 -0.77 -39.42 -14.49
CA GLN A 20 -0.05 -40.60 -13.97
C GLN A 20 1.43 -40.59 -14.38
N ALA A 21 1.72 -40.21 -15.62
CA ALA A 21 3.09 -40.14 -16.13
C ALA A 21 3.90 -39.05 -15.39
N ILE A 22 3.28 -37.88 -15.16
CA ILE A 22 3.87 -36.80 -14.38
C ILE A 22 4.12 -37.24 -12.94
N SER A 23 3.16 -37.92 -12.30
CA SER A 23 3.32 -38.45 -10.94
C SER A 23 4.53 -39.40 -10.83
N ALA A 24 4.68 -40.32 -11.79
CA ALA A 24 5.82 -41.24 -11.83
C ALA A 24 7.16 -40.49 -12.03
N ALA A 25 7.17 -39.49 -12.92
CA ALA A 25 8.36 -38.68 -13.18
C ALA A 25 8.77 -37.83 -11.97
N LEU A 26 7.81 -37.24 -11.25
CA LEU A 26 8.05 -36.49 -10.00
C LEU A 26 8.69 -37.39 -8.93
N ALA A 27 8.15 -38.60 -8.73
CA ALA A 27 8.69 -39.54 -7.76
C ALA A 27 10.14 -39.93 -8.11
N ALA A 28 10.43 -40.17 -9.39
CA ALA A 28 11.79 -40.45 -9.85
C ALA A 28 12.74 -39.26 -9.67
N ALA A 29 12.29 -38.04 -9.99
CA ALA A 29 13.07 -36.81 -9.82
C ALA A 29 13.48 -36.58 -8.37
N VAL A 30 12.54 -36.75 -7.42
CA VAL A 30 12.83 -36.62 -5.98
C VAL A 30 13.75 -37.74 -5.50
N ASN A 31 13.49 -38.99 -5.87
CA ASN A 31 14.31 -40.12 -5.42
C ASN A 31 15.76 -40.02 -5.91
N GLN A 32 15.93 -39.67 -7.19
CA GLN A 32 17.23 -39.59 -7.85
C GLN A 32 17.92 -38.23 -7.67
N GLN A 33 17.19 -37.20 -7.19
CA GLN A 33 17.68 -35.82 -7.08
C GLN A 33 18.16 -35.25 -8.42
N ILE A 34 17.37 -35.48 -9.48
CA ILE A 34 17.62 -35.00 -10.84
C ILE A 34 16.47 -34.07 -11.25
N PRO A 35 16.72 -32.90 -11.85
CA PRO A 35 15.67 -32.03 -12.36
C PRO A 35 14.73 -32.72 -13.36
N LEU A 36 13.43 -32.43 -13.26
CA LEU A 36 12.41 -32.90 -14.18
C LEU A 36 12.17 -31.85 -15.28
N TYR A 37 12.37 -32.27 -16.52
CA TYR A 37 12.18 -31.46 -17.73
C TYR A 37 10.84 -31.74 -18.39
N PHE A 38 10.15 -30.66 -18.77
CA PHE A 38 8.94 -30.66 -19.59
C PHE A 38 9.27 -30.07 -20.96
N PRO A 39 9.44 -30.89 -22.01
CA PRO A 39 9.54 -30.41 -23.39
C PRO A 39 8.35 -29.54 -23.79
N PRO A 40 8.43 -28.79 -24.91
CA PRO A 40 7.27 -28.11 -25.48
C PRO A 40 6.10 -29.09 -25.68
N GLY A 41 4.91 -28.67 -25.23
CA GLY A 41 3.71 -29.48 -25.18
C GLY A 41 2.68 -28.93 -24.20
N THR A 42 1.43 -29.37 -24.33
CA THR A 42 0.37 -29.08 -23.35
C THR A 42 0.03 -30.36 -22.61
N TYR A 43 0.36 -30.39 -21.32
CA TYR A 43 0.19 -31.54 -20.45
C TYR A 43 -1.09 -31.39 -19.66
N ILE A 44 -2.09 -32.21 -19.96
CA ILE A 44 -3.38 -32.17 -19.27
C ILE A 44 -3.26 -32.89 -17.93
N ILE A 45 -3.62 -32.19 -16.86
CA ILE A 45 -3.58 -32.70 -15.49
C ILE A 45 -5.01 -32.72 -14.97
N GLU A 46 -5.51 -33.91 -14.62
CA GLU A 46 -6.69 -34.05 -13.79
C GLU A 46 -6.29 -33.71 -12.34
N PRO A 47 -6.89 -32.69 -11.71
CA PRO A 47 -6.59 -32.34 -10.33
C PRO A 47 -7.08 -33.43 -9.36
N LYS A 48 -6.31 -34.51 -9.22
CA LYS A 48 -6.41 -35.51 -8.14
C LYS A 48 -5.27 -35.37 -7.13
N ARG A 49 -4.69 -34.16 -7.02
CA ARG A 49 -3.48 -33.80 -6.26
C ARG A 49 -2.24 -34.58 -6.73
N LEU A 50 -1.37 -33.97 -7.54
CA LEU A 50 0.01 -34.44 -7.69
C LEU A 50 0.78 -34.11 -6.40
N ALA A 51 0.73 -35.04 -5.44
CA ALA A 51 1.38 -34.89 -4.15
C ALA A 51 2.87 -35.25 -4.24
N VAL A 52 3.72 -34.36 -3.76
CA VAL A 52 5.16 -34.58 -3.62
C VAL A 52 5.59 -34.22 -2.21
N THR A 53 6.19 -35.17 -1.51
CA THR A 53 6.77 -34.96 -0.18
C THR A 53 8.29 -35.01 -0.26
N LEU A 54 8.96 -33.92 0.12
CA LEU A 54 10.40 -33.75 0.12
C LEU A 54 10.97 -34.14 1.48
N GLY A 55 11.79 -35.19 1.51
CA GLY A 55 12.54 -35.57 2.70
C GLY A 55 13.65 -34.57 3.05
N LYS A 56 14.27 -34.77 4.21
CA LYS A 56 15.46 -34.00 4.64
C LYS A 56 16.53 -33.91 3.55
N GLY A 57 16.94 -32.69 3.23
CA GLY A 57 17.99 -32.38 2.25
C GLY A 57 17.59 -32.67 0.79
N LYS A 58 16.32 -32.99 0.51
CA LYS A 58 15.85 -33.26 -0.85
C LYS A 58 15.36 -31.99 -1.52
N SER A 59 15.56 -31.96 -2.84
CA SER A 59 15.09 -30.92 -3.73
C SER A 59 14.18 -31.47 -4.83
N LEU A 60 13.33 -30.61 -5.38
CA LEU A 60 12.59 -30.84 -6.62
C LEU A 60 12.77 -29.64 -7.55
N VAL A 61 13.14 -29.88 -8.80
CA VAL A 61 13.28 -28.86 -9.84
C VAL A 61 12.38 -29.24 -11.02
N LEU A 62 11.43 -28.37 -11.36
CA LEU A 62 10.58 -28.46 -12.54
C LEU A 62 11.03 -27.41 -13.55
N GLN A 63 11.50 -27.86 -14.71
CA GLN A 63 12.07 -27.00 -15.75
C GLN A 63 11.30 -27.21 -17.06
N GLY A 64 10.77 -26.16 -17.65
CA GLY A 64 10.17 -26.19 -18.99
C GLY A 64 11.05 -25.58 -20.06
N ALA A 65 10.46 -25.33 -21.22
CA ALA A 65 11.05 -24.69 -22.40
C ALA A 65 10.40 -23.33 -22.70
N GLY A 66 9.95 -22.62 -21.67
CA GLY A 66 9.28 -21.34 -21.76
C GLY A 66 7.75 -21.47 -21.81
N PRO A 67 7.03 -20.52 -22.44
CA PRO A 67 5.57 -20.51 -22.44
C PRO A 67 4.96 -21.66 -23.27
N PHE A 68 5.78 -22.45 -23.97
CA PHE A 68 5.36 -23.60 -24.77
C PHE A 68 5.30 -24.92 -23.98
N SER A 69 5.84 -24.95 -22.76
CA SER A 69 5.68 -26.08 -21.83
C SER A 69 4.53 -25.75 -20.89
N VAL A 70 3.33 -26.22 -21.23
CA VAL A 70 2.08 -25.83 -20.58
C VAL A 70 1.58 -26.94 -19.67
N LEU A 71 1.49 -26.67 -18.37
CA LEU A 71 0.77 -27.49 -17.40
C LEU A 71 -0.68 -26.98 -17.35
N LYS A 72 -1.63 -27.79 -17.80
CA LYS A 72 -3.01 -27.35 -17.97
C LYS A 72 -3.98 -28.20 -17.15
N ARG A 73 -4.84 -27.55 -16.37
CA ARG A 73 -5.94 -28.24 -15.69
C ARG A 73 -6.92 -28.81 -16.71
N LYS A 74 -7.31 -30.07 -16.54
CA LYS A 74 -8.32 -30.74 -17.35
C LYS A 74 -9.66 -29.99 -17.33
N ALA A 75 -10.34 -29.95 -18.47
CA ALA A 75 -11.66 -29.36 -18.61
C ALA A 75 -12.72 -30.20 -17.87
N ASN A 76 -13.78 -29.54 -17.39
CA ASN A 76 -14.87 -30.15 -16.62
C ASN A 76 -14.38 -31.01 -15.45
N SER A 77 -13.27 -30.62 -14.82
CA SER A 77 -12.75 -31.39 -13.70
C SER A 77 -13.74 -31.35 -12.54
N THR A 78 -14.09 -32.53 -12.04
CA THR A 78 -15.00 -32.72 -10.90
C THR A 78 -14.25 -33.00 -9.61
N ALA A 79 -12.97 -32.61 -9.52
CA ALA A 79 -12.15 -32.86 -8.35
C ALA A 79 -12.82 -32.37 -7.05
N GLU A 80 -13.05 -33.31 -6.13
CA GLU A 80 -13.52 -33.05 -4.78
C GLU A 80 -12.31 -32.68 -3.89
N ASP A 81 -12.52 -31.69 -3.02
CA ASP A 81 -11.60 -31.10 -2.03
C ASP A 81 -10.30 -30.40 -2.53
N TRP A 82 -10.19 -29.10 -2.20
CA TRP A 82 -9.03 -28.17 -2.36
C TRP A 82 -8.43 -27.99 -3.77
N ARG A 83 -8.77 -28.84 -4.75
CA ARG A 83 -8.56 -28.62 -6.21
C ARG A 83 -7.11 -28.35 -6.64
N TRP A 84 -6.11 -28.84 -5.90
CA TRP A 84 -4.70 -28.63 -6.23
C TRP A 84 -4.23 -29.38 -7.48
N LEU A 85 -3.47 -28.71 -8.36
CA LEU A 85 -2.71 -29.45 -9.39
C LEU A 85 -1.51 -30.14 -8.73
N PHE A 86 -0.69 -29.38 -8.01
CA PHE A 86 0.49 -29.84 -7.27
C PHE A 86 0.37 -29.49 -5.79
N SER A 87 0.73 -30.45 -4.94
CA SER A 87 0.89 -30.25 -3.50
C SER A 87 2.32 -30.61 -3.14
N ILE A 88 3.13 -29.61 -2.84
CA ILE A 88 4.54 -29.75 -2.51
C ILE A 88 4.70 -29.58 -1.01
N THR A 89 5.07 -30.67 -0.34
CA THR A 89 5.32 -30.68 1.12
C THR A 89 6.69 -31.19 1.50
N SER A 90 7.09 -31.02 2.76
CA SER A 90 8.31 -31.61 3.32
C SER A 90 7.99 -32.69 4.37
N VAL A 91 8.96 -33.52 4.76
CA VAL A 91 8.84 -34.45 5.91
C VAL A 91 10.21 -34.84 6.47
N GLY A 92 10.26 -35.19 7.75
CA GLY A 92 11.43 -35.86 8.35
C GLY A 92 12.68 -34.98 8.47
N GLY A 93 12.51 -33.66 8.48
CA GLY A 93 13.57 -32.66 8.46
C GLY A 93 13.37 -31.63 7.36
N ASP A 94 14.30 -30.69 7.26
CA ASP A 94 14.23 -29.60 6.28
C ASP A 94 14.52 -30.12 4.87
N ALA A 95 13.58 -29.90 3.96
CA ALA A 95 13.81 -30.02 2.53
C ALA A 95 14.72 -28.88 2.05
N ASP A 96 15.56 -29.16 1.06
CA ASP A 96 16.53 -28.21 0.56
C ASP A 96 15.88 -27.16 -0.35
N SER A 97 15.24 -27.57 -1.46
CA SER A 97 14.59 -26.60 -2.34
C SER A 97 13.43 -27.13 -3.18
N PHE A 98 12.56 -26.21 -3.58
CA PHE A 98 11.61 -26.42 -4.67
C PHE A 98 11.78 -25.33 -5.72
N VAL A 99 12.02 -25.71 -6.97
CA VAL A 99 12.27 -24.78 -8.07
C VAL A 99 11.28 -25.05 -9.20
N VAL A 100 10.65 -23.99 -9.70
CA VAL A 100 9.84 -24.01 -10.91
C VAL A 100 10.37 -22.95 -11.85
N SER A 101 10.67 -23.33 -13.09
CA SER A 101 11.21 -22.40 -14.06
C SER A 101 10.80 -22.68 -15.50
N ASN A 102 10.65 -21.61 -16.29
CA ASN A 102 10.36 -21.65 -17.72
C ASN A 102 9.12 -22.47 -18.07
N LEU A 103 8.03 -22.29 -17.32
CA LEU A 103 6.79 -23.06 -17.46
C LEU A 103 5.58 -22.14 -17.58
N LYS A 104 4.61 -22.57 -18.38
CA LYS A 104 3.27 -21.97 -18.40
C LYS A 104 2.30 -22.84 -17.57
N ILE A 105 1.47 -22.19 -16.76
CA ILE A 105 0.39 -22.78 -15.99
C ILE A 105 -0.92 -22.22 -16.54
N ASP A 106 -1.80 -23.10 -17.00
CA ASP A 106 -3.15 -22.77 -17.45
C ASP A 106 -4.15 -23.46 -16.51
N SER A 107 -4.74 -22.71 -15.57
CA SER A 107 -5.72 -23.29 -14.65
C SER A 107 -7.05 -23.60 -15.35
N ASN A 108 -7.23 -23.16 -16.60
CA ASN A 108 -8.35 -23.51 -17.47
C ASN A 108 -9.72 -23.18 -16.85
N ALA A 109 -9.84 -22.01 -16.22
CA ALA A 109 -11.03 -21.65 -15.45
C ALA A 109 -12.30 -21.54 -16.29
N ARG A 110 -12.25 -21.05 -17.53
CA ARG A 110 -13.46 -20.95 -18.37
C ARG A 110 -14.07 -22.30 -18.72
N GLU A 111 -13.27 -23.35 -18.76
CA GLU A 111 -13.68 -24.72 -19.04
C GLU A 111 -13.92 -25.55 -17.77
N ASN A 112 -13.95 -24.91 -16.60
CA ASN A 112 -14.15 -25.57 -15.31
C ASN A 112 -15.29 -24.91 -14.51
N PRO A 113 -15.99 -25.66 -13.65
CA PRO A 113 -17.12 -25.13 -12.88
C PRO A 113 -16.78 -23.84 -12.12
N VAL A 114 -17.72 -22.89 -12.17
CA VAL A 114 -17.67 -21.67 -11.37
C VAL A 114 -17.92 -22.03 -9.90
N PRO A 115 -17.17 -21.47 -8.94
CA PRO A 115 -17.44 -21.72 -7.53
C PRO A 115 -18.87 -21.27 -7.16
N PRO A 116 -19.57 -22.00 -6.26
CA PRO A 116 -20.94 -21.67 -5.85
C PRO A 116 -21.04 -20.31 -5.15
N GLU A 117 -19.94 -19.85 -4.55
CA GLU A 117 -19.80 -18.53 -3.94
C GLU A 117 -18.33 -18.06 -4.05
N PRO A 118 -18.04 -16.74 -3.98
CA PRO A 118 -16.72 -16.19 -4.29
C PRO A 118 -15.53 -16.76 -3.49
N TYR A 119 -15.80 -17.29 -2.29
CA TYR A 119 -14.79 -17.82 -1.38
C TYR A 119 -14.80 -19.36 -1.29
N ALA A 120 -15.67 -20.06 -2.02
CA ALA A 120 -15.76 -21.52 -1.96
C ALA A 120 -14.47 -22.24 -2.38
N TYR A 121 -13.60 -21.58 -3.15
CA TYR A 121 -12.30 -22.09 -3.57
C TYR A 121 -11.14 -21.44 -2.81
N GLU A 122 -11.39 -20.91 -1.62
CA GLU A 122 -10.34 -20.52 -0.68
C GLU A 122 -9.36 -21.69 -0.44
N HIS A 123 -8.07 -21.35 -0.36
CA HIS A 123 -6.95 -22.29 -0.27
C HIS A 123 -6.76 -23.24 -1.46
N SER A 124 -7.59 -23.14 -2.51
CA SER A 124 -7.36 -23.87 -3.75
C SER A 124 -6.29 -23.17 -4.57
N ALA A 125 -5.41 -23.95 -5.21
CA ALA A 125 -4.26 -23.43 -5.93
C ALA A 125 -3.85 -24.35 -7.09
N ASP A 126 -3.05 -23.86 -8.04
CA ASP A 126 -2.33 -24.77 -8.94
C ASP A 126 -1.11 -25.38 -8.23
N PHE A 127 -0.34 -24.56 -7.53
CA PHE A 127 0.76 -24.98 -6.68
C PHE A 127 0.45 -24.62 -5.22
N TYR A 128 0.11 -25.64 -4.43
CA TYR A 128 0.05 -25.54 -2.98
C TYR A 128 1.40 -25.93 -2.39
N ILE A 129 2.04 -25.00 -1.68
CA ILE A 129 3.41 -25.16 -1.19
C ILE A 129 3.45 -24.88 0.30
N ARG A 130 3.89 -25.87 1.08
CA ARG A 130 4.15 -25.73 2.52
C ARG A 130 5.13 -26.80 3.00
N GLY A 131 5.99 -26.55 3.97
CA GLY A 131 6.54 -27.63 4.79
C GLY A 131 5.50 -28.21 5.79
N ASP A 132 5.94 -29.09 6.67
CA ASP A 132 5.05 -29.94 7.51
C ASP A 132 5.05 -29.58 9.00
N GLY A 133 5.83 -28.58 9.43
CA GLY A 133 5.87 -28.23 10.84
C GLY A 133 7.15 -27.55 11.30
N PRO A 134 7.23 -27.15 12.58
CA PRO A 134 8.50 -26.90 13.25
C PRO A 134 9.44 -28.10 13.08
N GLY A 135 10.56 -27.91 12.38
CA GLY A 135 11.54 -28.96 12.14
C GLY A 135 11.36 -29.73 10.82
N SER A 136 10.41 -29.33 9.97
CA SER A 136 10.37 -29.74 8.57
C SER A 136 9.94 -28.56 7.70
N TYR A 137 10.91 -27.72 7.37
CA TYR A 137 10.74 -26.57 6.48
C TYR A 137 11.05 -26.95 5.04
N ILE A 138 10.56 -26.17 4.08
CA ILE A 138 11.19 -26.03 2.76
C ILE A 138 12.13 -24.81 2.83
N ASN A 139 13.44 -25.02 2.71
CA ASN A 139 14.40 -23.93 2.93
C ASN A 139 14.31 -22.85 1.85
N TYR A 140 14.16 -23.26 0.60
CA TYR A 140 14.17 -22.33 -0.51
C TYR A 140 13.14 -22.70 -1.57
N VAL A 141 12.37 -21.70 -2.03
CA VAL A 141 11.52 -21.82 -3.22
C VAL A 141 11.94 -20.78 -4.24
N LEU A 142 12.12 -21.20 -5.50
CA LEU A 142 12.39 -20.32 -6.63
C LEU A 142 11.31 -20.49 -7.70
N LEU A 143 10.66 -19.38 -8.04
CA LEU A 143 9.81 -19.24 -9.22
C LEU A 143 10.51 -18.29 -10.20
N SER A 144 10.85 -18.77 -11.40
CA SER A 144 11.58 -17.95 -12.38
C SER A 144 11.07 -18.15 -13.81
N HIS A 145 10.75 -17.07 -14.52
CA HIS A 145 10.22 -17.13 -15.89
C HIS A 145 8.93 -17.97 -15.94
N ILE A 146 7.89 -17.46 -15.30
CA ILE A 146 6.61 -18.15 -15.12
C ILE A 146 5.50 -17.39 -15.84
N TRP A 147 4.66 -18.13 -16.56
CA TRP A 147 3.46 -17.61 -17.21
C TRP A 147 2.23 -18.30 -16.65
N CYS A 148 1.27 -17.53 -16.17
CA CYS A 148 0.04 -18.02 -15.56
C CYS A 148 -1.16 -17.49 -16.35
N THR A 149 -2.22 -18.28 -16.53
CA THR A 149 -3.43 -17.82 -17.25
C THR A 149 -4.68 -18.50 -16.71
N ASP A 150 -5.79 -17.75 -16.79
CA ASP A 150 -7.15 -18.28 -16.65
C ASP A 150 -7.38 -19.01 -15.32
N ALA A 151 -7.08 -18.31 -14.23
CA ALA A 151 -7.01 -18.86 -12.89
C ALA A 151 -8.35 -19.40 -12.35
N VAL A 152 -8.35 -20.65 -11.87
CA VAL A 152 -9.51 -21.24 -11.15
C VAL A 152 -9.60 -20.69 -9.73
N ALA A 153 -8.45 -20.56 -9.08
CA ALA A 153 -8.27 -20.08 -7.72
C ALA A 153 -6.89 -19.38 -7.60
N ASP A 154 -6.02 -19.79 -6.66
CA ASP A 154 -4.66 -19.28 -6.59
C ASP A 154 -3.75 -19.93 -7.65
N HIS A 155 -2.73 -19.24 -8.21
CA HIS A 155 -1.72 -19.96 -9.01
C HIS A 155 -0.66 -20.56 -8.10
N PHE A 156 -0.02 -19.74 -7.28
CA PHE A 156 0.96 -20.16 -6.27
C PHE A 156 0.49 -19.74 -4.89
N TYR A 157 0.27 -20.72 -4.03
CA TYR A 157 -0.15 -20.51 -2.65
C TYR A 157 0.90 -21.05 -1.68
N PHE A 158 1.53 -20.13 -0.94
CA PHE A 158 2.43 -20.40 0.18
C PHE A 158 1.62 -20.39 1.47
N ALA A 159 1.14 -21.56 1.86
CA ALA A 159 0.16 -21.70 2.93
C ALA A 159 0.77 -21.54 4.34
N GLY A 160 0.06 -20.80 5.18
CA GLY A 160 0.34 -20.58 6.59
C GLY A 160 -0.69 -21.20 7.50
N GLU A 161 -0.37 -22.39 8.00
CA GLU A 161 -0.94 -22.96 9.23
C GLU A 161 0.20 -22.93 10.28
N ALA A 162 -0.09 -23.09 11.58
CA ALA A 162 0.84 -22.71 12.67
C ALA A 162 2.32 -23.18 12.55
N ASN A 163 3.28 -22.25 12.52
CA ASN A 163 4.75 -22.37 12.42
C ASN A 163 5.37 -22.51 11.01
N CYS A 164 5.06 -21.59 10.10
CA CYS A 164 5.89 -21.10 8.98
C CYS A 164 6.77 -22.10 8.24
N TYR A 165 6.23 -22.74 7.21
CA TYR A 165 6.83 -23.95 6.68
C TYR A 165 7.69 -23.78 5.42
N VAL A 166 7.92 -22.54 4.98
CA VAL A 166 8.86 -22.19 3.91
C VAL A 166 9.72 -21.02 4.40
N ARG A 167 11.05 -21.12 4.33
CA ARG A 167 11.94 -20.04 4.84
C ARG A 167 12.05 -18.90 3.84
N SER A 168 12.63 -19.15 2.67
CA SER A 168 12.92 -18.11 1.68
C SER A 168 12.23 -18.41 0.36
N VAL A 169 11.49 -17.44 -0.17
CA VAL A 169 10.84 -17.50 -1.49
C VAL A 169 11.44 -16.42 -2.38
N SER A 170 11.83 -16.80 -3.60
CA SER A 170 12.29 -15.88 -4.64
C SER A 170 11.41 -16.02 -5.88
N ILE A 171 10.88 -14.90 -6.36
CA ILE A 171 10.02 -14.81 -7.55
C ILE A 171 10.66 -13.82 -8.52
N SER A 172 10.88 -14.26 -9.76
CA SER A 172 11.49 -13.45 -10.82
C SER A 172 10.78 -13.68 -12.15
N ASP A 173 10.51 -12.60 -12.88
CA ASP A 173 9.95 -12.65 -14.23
C ASP A 173 8.67 -13.50 -14.29
N PHE A 174 7.69 -13.08 -13.47
CA PHE A 174 6.39 -13.73 -13.32
C PHE A 174 5.33 -12.91 -14.03
N THR A 175 4.52 -13.56 -14.87
CA THR A 175 3.38 -12.92 -15.52
C THR A 175 2.13 -13.77 -15.36
N SER A 176 0.99 -13.12 -15.07
CA SER A 176 -0.32 -13.75 -15.21
C SER A 176 -1.21 -12.94 -16.16
N ASP A 177 -2.26 -13.56 -16.71
CA ASP A 177 -3.33 -12.87 -17.43
C ASP A 177 -4.69 -13.60 -17.30
N ASN A 178 -5.73 -12.96 -17.83
CA ASN A 178 -7.08 -13.54 -17.96
C ASN A 178 -7.73 -14.00 -16.65
N ARG A 179 -7.37 -13.43 -15.49
CA ARG A 179 -8.05 -13.71 -14.23
C ARG A 179 -9.45 -13.09 -14.22
N THR A 180 -10.47 -13.94 -14.14
CA THR A 180 -11.88 -13.54 -14.00
C THR A 180 -12.48 -13.90 -12.64
N ARG A 181 -11.73 -14.64 -11.80
CA ARG A 181 -12.16 -15.15 -10.48
C ARG A 181 -11.42 -14.44 -9.34
N THR A 182 -11.98 -14.52 -8.14
CA THR A 182 -11.70 -13.67 -6.96
C THR A 182 -10.42 -13.98 -6.19
N ARG A 183 -9.83 -15.16 -6.36
CA ARG A 183 -8.58 -15.57 -5.69
C ARG A 183 -7.34 -14.88 -6.27
N SER A 184 -6.13 -15.18 -5.84
CA SER A 184 -4.92 -14.37 -6.13
C SER A 184 -3.87 -15.11 -6.96
N ASP A 185 -3.02 -14.43 -7.74
CA ASP A 185 -2.01 -15.14 -8.54
C ASP A 185 -0.89 -15.68 -7.66
N ILE A 186 -0.47 -14.86 -6.70
CA ILE A 186 0.49 -15.24 -5.67
C ILE A 186 -0.17 -14.93 -4.33
N THR A 187 -0.25 -15.94 -3.48
CA THR A 187 -0.82 -15.84 -2.14
C THR A 187 0.21 -16.33 -1.13
N VAL A 188 0.49 -15.52 -0.11
CA VAL A 188 1.34 -15.88 1.03
C VAL A 188 0.56 -15.66 2.30
N THR A 189 0.19 -16.74 2.99
CA THR A 189 -0.43 -16.67 4.32
C THR A 189 0.50 -17.19 5.43
N GLY A 190 1.53 -17.95 5.06
CA GLY A 190 2.58 -18.37 5.98
C GLY A 190 3.56 -17.26 6.27
N GLY A 191 4.01 -17.15 7.53
CA GLY A 191 5.08 -16.21 7.90
C GLY A 191 6.44 -16.67 7.35
N LEU A 192 6.76 -16.33 6.11
CA LEU A 192 8.08 -16.65 5.55
C LEU A 192 9.19 -15.93 6.36
N GLU A 193 10.41 -16.45 6.34
CA GLU A 193 11.55 -15.63 6.76
C GLU A 193 11.73 -14.46 5.77
N ARG A 194 11.67 -14.78 4.48
CA ARG A 194 11.95 -13.83 3.41
C ARG A 194 11.16 -14.10 2.14
N LEU A 195 10.59 -13.05 1.59
CA LEU A 195 10.01 -12.98 0.25
C LEU A 195 10.81 -11.98 -0.58
N ASN A 196 11.45 -12.45 -1.65
CA ASN A 196 12.08 -11.60 -2.66
C ASN A 196 11.26 -11.70 -3.95
N ALA A 197 10.72 -10.61 -4.44
CA ALA A 197 9.99 -10.58 -5.71
C ALA A 197 10.50 -9.46 -6.60
N VAL A 198 10.80 -9.79 -7.86
CA VAL A 198 11.26 -8.85 -8.89
C VAL A 198 10.57 -9.12 -10.22
N ASN A 199 10.18 -8.07 -10.94
CA ASN A 199 9.54 -8.16 -12.27
C ASN A 199 8.31 -9.07 -12.26
N VAL A 200 7.32 -8.72 -11.45
CA VAL A 200 6.06 -9.47 -11.36
C VAL A 200 4.95 -8.63 -11.96
N SER A 201 4.29 -9.13 -13.02
CA SER A 201 3.09 -8.52 -13.57
C SER A 201 1.91 -9.47 -13.43
N CYS A 202 1.03 -9.20 -12.48
CA CYS A 202 -0.09 -10.08 -12.15
C CYS A 202 -1.40 -9.32 -11.97
N ASP A 203 -2.52 -10.03 -11.81
CA ASP A 203 -3.78 -9.40 -11.45
C ASP A 203 -3.81 -9.14 -9.94
N ARG A 204 -3.39 -10.13 -9.14
CA ARG A 204 -3.47 -10.07 -7.68
C ARG A 204 -2.23 -10.65 -7.00
N PHE A 205 -1.57 -9.84 -6.17
CA PHE A 205 -0.46 -10.25 -5.31
C PHE A 205 -0.86 -10.05 -3.85
N GLU A 206 -0.89 -11.13 -3.09
CA GLU A 206 -1.46 -11.12 -1.74
C GLU A 206 -0.48 -11.72 -0.74
N VAL A 207 -0.14 -10.92 0.27
CA VAL A 207 0.50 -11.38 1.50
C VAL A 207 -0.45 -11.03 2.63
N GLU A 208 -1.07 -12.04 3.23
CA GLU A 208 -1.97 -11.90 4.38
C GLU A 208 -1.53 -12.88 5.47
N LEU A 209 -0.61 -12.43 6.33
CA LEU A 209 0.01 -13.32 7.31
C LEU A 209 -1.00 -13.75 8.38
N ASN A 210 -1.22 -15.07 8.49
CA ASN A 210 -1.94 -15.66 9.61
C ASN A 210 -1.11 -15.62 10.91
N GLU A 211 0.22 -15.61 10.78
CA GLU A 211 1.17 -15.69 11.88
C GLU A 211 2.55 -15.11 11.51
N ALA A 212 3.41 -14.92 12.52
CA ALA A 212 4.79 -14.47 12.37
C ALA A 212 5.73 -15.62 11.95
N TYR A 213 6.88 -15.29 11.33
CA TYR A 213 7.96 -16.27 11.10
C TYR A 213 8.44 -16.86 12.42
N ASP A 214 8.52 -18.19 12.51
CA ASP A 214 8.92 -18.91 13.73
C ASP A 214 8.11 -18.45 14.97
N GLY A 215 6.83 -18.12 14.75
CA GLY A 215 5.86 -17.68 15.76
C GLY A 215 6.10 -16.29 16.36
N LYS A 216 7.20 -15.59 16.03
CA LYS A 216 7.54 -14.29 16.65
C LYS A 216 8.36 -13.32 15.79
N LEU A 217 9.09 -13.81 14.79
CA LEU A 217 9.98 -12.99 13.99
C LEU A 217 9.22 -12.33 12.83
N PRO A 218 9.56 -11.08 12.48
CA PRO A 218 8.96 -10.42 11.33
C PRO A 218 9.45 -11.07 10.03
N MET A 219 8.53 -11.26 9.08
CA MET A 219 8.89 -11.58 7.70
C MET A 219 9.61 -10.38 7.05
N ILE A 220 10.62 -10.66 6.23
CA ILE A 220 11.28 -9.66 5.37
C ILE A 220 10.69 -9.75 3.97
N ALA A 221 10.21 -8.63 3.41
CA ALA A 221 9.71 -8.56 2.05
C ALA A 221 10.52 -7.54 1.22
N ASN A 222 11.26 -8.04 0.24
CA ASN A 222 12.00 -7.24 -0.73
C ASN A 222 11.27 -7.30 -2.07
N LEU A 223 10.61 -6.20 -2.44
CA LEU A 223 9.69 -6.15 -3.58
C LEU A 223 10.14 -5.08 -4.56
N SER A 224 10.32 -5.43 -5.82
CA SER A 224 10.74 -4.47 -6.85
C SER A 224 10.03 -4.72 -8.17
N ASN A 225 9.53 -3.66 -8.81
CA ASN A 225 8.83 -3.75 -10.10
C ASN A 225 7.68 -4.78 -10.05
N ILE A 226 6.75 -4.55 -9.13
CA ILE A 226 5.55 -5.39 -8.93
C ILE A 226 4.35 -4.62 -9.47
N HIS A 227 3.73 -5.12 -10.52
CA HIS A 227 2.59 -4.50 -11.19
C HIS A 227 1.35 -5.37 -11.06
N CYS A 228 0.40 -4.92 -10.22
CA CYS A 228 -0.87 -5.58 -9.98
C CYS A 228 -2.00 -4.85 -10.69
N ARG A 229 -2.69 -5.53 -11.62
CA ARG A 229 -3.82 -4.96 -12.37
C ARG A 229 -5.11 -4.85 -11.55
N GLN A 230 -5.21 -5.60 -10.46
CA GLN A 230 -6.36 -5.56 -9.56
C GLN A 230 -5.91 -5.25 -8.13
N GLN A 231 -5.20 -6.16 -7.46
CA GLN A 231 -4.96 -6.04 -6.02
C GLN A 231 -3.51 -6.25 -5.61
N LEU A 232 -3.01 -5.40 -4.71
CA LEU A 232 -1.75 -5.60 -3.99
C LEU A 232 -2.00 -5.50 -2.49
N ASP A 233 -1.92 -6.64 -1.80
CA ASP A 233 -2.08 -6.71 -0.36
C ASP A 233 -0.77 -7.13 0.31
N LEU A 234 -0.38 -6.36 1.32
CA LEU A 234 0.73 -6.61 2.23
C LEU A 234 0.20 -6.39 3.65
N GLU A 235 -0.33 -7.45 4.25
CA GLU A 235 -0.89 -7.46 5.59
C GLU A 235 -0.03 -8.33 6.52
N GLY A 236 0.71 -7.68 7.41
CA GLY A 236 1.38 -8.33 8.53
C GLY A 236 0.48 -8.48 9.74
N ILE A 237 1.07 -8.92 10.86
CA ILE A 237 0.35 -9.03 12.12
C ILE A 237 0.92 -8.06 13.17
N ALA A 238 0.08 -7.69 14.14
CA ALA A 238 0.44 -6.71 15.15
C ALA A 238 1.61 -7.15 16.05
N THR A 239 1.87 -8.43 16.25
CA THR A 239 3.02 -8.88 17.07
C THR A 239 4.33 -8.94 16.27
N ALA A 240 4.26 -9.05 14.95
CA ALA A 240 5.41 -9.16 14.06
C ALA A 240 5.10 -8.47 12.70
N PRO A 241 5.36 -7.17 12.58
CA PRO A 241 5.08 -6.44 11.36
C PRO A 241 5.99 -6.91 10.22
N ILE A 242 5.50 -6.88 8.97
CA ILE A 242 6.36 -7.19 7.83
C ILE A 242 7.39 -6.07 7.66
N ARG A 243 8.68 -6.44 7.55
CA ARG A 243 9.76 -5.52 7.22
C ARG A 243 9.87 -5.40 5.70
N VAL A 244 9.29 -4.34 5.15
CA VAL A 244 9.19 -4.11 3.71
C VAL A 244 10.32 -3.20 3.21
N GLN A 245 10.96 -3.64 2.14
CA GLN A 245 11.78 -2.81 1.24
C GLN A 245 11.17 -2.92 -0.16
N GLY A 246 10.29 -1.98 -0.48
CA GLY A 246 9.52 -1.96 -1.73
C GLY A 246 9.98 -0.84 -2.66
N SER A 247 10.02 -1.09 -3.96
CA SER A 247 10.16 -0.03 -4.96
C SER A 247 9.41 -0.33 -6.25
N HIS A 248 8.88 0.70 -6.93
CA HIS A 248 8.13 0.52 -8.19
C HIS A 248 6.99 -0.49 -8.06
N LEU A 249 6.25 -0.40 -6.94
CA LEU A 249 5.03 -1.17 -6.73
C LEU A 249 3.87 -0.42 -7.38
N VAL A 250 3.01 -1.14 -8.09
CA VAL A 250 1.82 -0.59 -8.73
C VAL A 250 0.61 -1.42 -8.35
N SER A 251 -0.44 -0.78 -7.85
CA SER A 251 -1.78 -1.36 -7.75
C SER A 251 -2.78 -0.50 -8.51
N LEU A 252 -3.47 -1.09 -9.48
CA LEU A 252 -4.41 -0.37 -10.35
C LEU A 252 -5.87 -0.35 -9.87
N ALA A 253 -6.26 -1.17 -8.88
CA ALA A 253 -7.63 -1.13 -8.35
C ALA A 253 -7.70 -1.04 -6.82
N SER A 254 -7.10 -1.97 -6.08
CA SER A 254 -7.17 -1.95 -4.61
C SER A 254 -5.86 -2.35 -3.95
N PHE A 255 -5.68 -1.92 -2.71
CA PHE A 255 -4.53 -2.33 -1.93
C PHE A 255 -4.87 -2.35 -0.45
N SER A 256 -4.21 -3.25 0.27
CA SER A 256 -4.22 -3.28 1.72
C SER A 256 -2.80 -3.35 2.23
N LEU A 257 -2.32 -2.26 2.80
CA LEU A 257 -1.00 -2.18 3.42
C LEU A 257 -1.23 -2.13 4.94
N SER A 258 -0.88 -3.19 5.66
CA SER A 258 -1.23 -3.32 7.06
C SER A 258 -0.10 -3.92 7.87
N CYS A 259 0.15 -3.40 9.08
CA CYS A 259 1.18 -3.90 9.99
C CYS A 259 2.57 -3.94 9.34
N LEU A 260 3.00 -2.84 8.72
CA LEU A 260 4.28 -2.76 8.01
C LEU A 260 5.30 -1.86 8.72
N THR A 261 6.57 -2.13 8.46
CA THR A 261 7.71 -1.27 8.82
C THR A 261 8.72 -1.23 7.67
N GLY A 262 9.54 -0.18 7.58
CA GLY A 262 10.55 -0.03 6.54
C GLY A 262 10.19 1.04 5.52
N THR A 263 10.45 0.78 4.24
CA THR A 263 10.32 1.79 3.18
C THR A 263 9.67 1.20 1.93
N ILE A 264 8.70 1.93 1.36
CA ILE A 264 8.23 1.76 -0.01
C ILE A 264 8.56 3.04 -0.77
N SER A 265 9.21 2.92 -1.93
CA SER A 265 9.61 4.07 -2.74
C SER A 265 9.15 4.01 -4.19
N ALA A 266 9.08 5.17 -4.86
CA ALA A 266 8.84 5.26 -6.31
C ALA A 266 7.66 4.41 -6.81
N SER A 267 6.59 4.31 -6.00
CA SER A 267 5.47 3.38 -6.20
C SER A 267 4.18 4.14 -6.48
N THR A 268 3.25 3.53 -7.21
CA THR A 268 1.97 4.15 -7.58
C THR A 268 0.78 3.33 -7.07
N PHE A 269 -0.08 3.95 -6.28
CA PHE A 269 -1.24 3.28 -5.69
C PHE A 269 -2.53 3.96 -6.14
N TYR A 270 -3.36 3.26 -6.93
CA TYR A 270 -4.67 3.72 -7.32
C TYR A 270 -5.71 3.30 -6.28
N THR A 271 -6.58 4.22 -5.90
CA THR A 271 -7.71 3.95 -5.01
C THR A 271 -8.95 3.56 -5.81
N ALA A 272 -9.63 2.46 -5.48
CA ALA A 272 -10.95 2.17 -6.07
C ALA A 272 -12.11 2.63 -5.20
N ALA A 273 -13.14 3.19 -5.84
CA ALA A 273 -14.39 3.60 -5.21
C ALA A 273 -15.21 2.45 -4.58
N ALA A 274 -15.06 1.23 -5.11
CA ALA A 274 -15.88 0.06 -4.74
C ALA A 274 -15.12 -0.99 -3.91
N GLN A 275 -13.82 -0.80 -3.64
CA GLN A 275 -12.98 -1.80 -2.97
C GLN A 275 -12.24 -1.24 -1.76
N LYS A 276 -11.75 -2.17 -0.94
CA LYS A 276 -11.00 -1.92 0.28
C LYS A 276 -9.63 -1.31 -0.06
N ASN A 277 -9.41 -0.04 0.23
CA ASN A 277 -8.09 0.60 0.24
C ASN A 277 -7.69 0.86 1.69
N ARG A 278 -6.57 0.29 2.17
CA ARG A 278 -6.15 0.42 3.59
C ARG A 278 -4.66 0.68 3.73
N VAL A 279 -4.29 1.52 4.69
CA VAL A 279 -2.90 1.77 5.12
C VAL A 279 -2.87 1.85 6.65
N ASN A 280 -2.86 0.69 7.30
CA ASN A 280 -3.12 0.58 8.73
C ASN A 280 -1.93 -0.01 9.48
N PHE A 281 -1.89 0.24 10.79
CA PHE A 281 -0.97 -0.36 11.77
C PHE A 281 0.52 -0.20 11.41
N MET A 282 0.87 0.92 10.78
CA MET A 282 2.24 1.23 10.36
C MET A 282 3.16 1.49 11.54
N ARG A 283 4.43 1.07 11.42
CA ARG A 283 5.46 1.23 12.45
C ARG A 283 6.77 1.67 11.84
N ASN A 284 7.21 2.91 12.05
CA ASN A 284 8.44 3.43 11.43
C ASN A 284 8.45 3.18 9.91
N MET A 285 7.34 3.51 9.27
CA MET A 285 7.13 3.28 7.85
C MET A 285 7.40 4.57 7.09
N THR A 286 8.10 4.46 5.96
CA THR A 286 8.32 5.58 5.04
C THR A 286 7.77 5.24 3.67
N PHE A 287 6.91 6.13 3.15
CA PHE A 287 6.58 6.21 1.73
C PHE A 287 7.40 7.33 1.12
N HIS A 288 8.29 7.00 0.19
CA HIS A 288 9.21 7.95 -0.43
C HIS A 288 8.95 8.07 -1.93
N GLN A 289 8.66 9.26 -2.44
CA GLN A 289 8.40 9.49 -3.87
C GLN A 289 7.30 8.59 -4.43
N CYS A 290 6.26 8.32 -3.64
CA CYS A 290 5.11 7.54 -4.10
C CYS A 290 4.04 8.44 -4.70
N ASN A 291 3.37 7.98 -5.75
CA ASN A 291 2.18 8.62 -6.29
C ASN A 291 0.92 7.92 -5.78
N TRP A 292 0.02 8.68 -5.16
CA TRP A 292 -1.25 8.21 -4.64
C TRP A 292 -2.36 8.75 -5.53
N VAL A 293 -2.98 7.86 -6.29
CA VAL A 293 -3.94 8.22 -7.32
C VAL A 293 -5.37 8.05 -6.80
N LEU A 294 -6.08 9.17 -6.69
CA LEU A 294 -7.40 9.31 -6.10
C LEU A 294 -8.49 9.15 -7.20
N HIS A 295 -9.56 8.39 -6.92
CA HIS A 295 -10.74 8.29 -7.80
C HIS A 295 -11.96 8.99 -7.16
N THR A 296 -13.00 9.37 -7.93
CA THR A 296 -14.29 9.92 -7.43
C THR A 296 -15.48 8.95 -7.58
N THR A 297 -16.54 9.11 -6.75
CA THR A 297 -17.75 8.25 -6.69
C THR A 297 -18.89 9.00 -7.34
N SER A 298 -19.85 8.24 -7.90
CA SER A 298 -21.07 8.76 -8.54
C SER A 298 -22.29 8.93 -7.60
N GLN A 299 -22.21 8.62 -6.29
CA GLN A 299 -23.39 8.60 -5.41
C GLN A 299 -23.67 9.95 -4.73
N GLY A 300 -24.69 10.67 -5.22
CA GLY A 300 -25.09 12.03 -4.81
C GLY A 300 -25.69 12.23 -3.41
N ALA A 301 -24.96 11.89 -2.34
CA ALA A 301 -25.13 12.47 -1.01
C ALA A 301 -23.77 12.47 -0.27
N ALA A 302 -23.44 13.56 0.43
CA ALA A 302 -22.11 13.93 0.92
C ALA A 302 -21.32 12.79 1.63
N LYS A 303 -20.54 12.04 0.83
CA LYS A 303 -19.24 11.46 1.18
C LYS A 303 -18.40 11.46 -0.08
N THR A 304 -17.78 12.60 -0.31
CA THR A 304 -16.47 12.73 -0.94
C THR A 304 -15.67 11.42 -1.03
N ILE A 305 -15.22 11.00 -2.22
CA ILE A 305 -14.08 10.07 -2.26
C ILE A 305 -12.83 10.86 -1.92
N GLY A 306 -12.58 10.91 -0.61
CA GLY A 306 -11.26 11.12 -0.05
C GLY A 306 -10.98 10.00 0.94
N SER A 307 -11.29 8.74 0.58
CA SER A 307 -11.00 7.57 1.43
C SER A 307 -9.55 7.09 1.26
N GLY A 308 -8.69 7.87 0.61
CA GLY A 308 -7.29 7.56 0.43
C GLY A 308 -6.57 7.70 1.77
N LEU A 309 -6.12 6.57 2.32
CA LEU A 309 -5.21 6.50 3.46
C LEU A 309 -5.83 6.89 4.82
N THR A 310 -6.69 6.02 5.33
CA THR A 310 -6.95 5.97 6.78
C THR A 310 -5.73 5.34 7.44
N ILE A 311 -5.13 6.02 8.42
CA ILE A 311 -3.96 5.52 9.16
C ILE A 311 -4.39 5.15 10.58
N ASP A 312 -4.39 3.85 10.85
CA ASP A 312 -4.97 3.27 12.06
C ASP A 312 -3.91 2.54 12.92
N TYR A 313 -3.48 3.16 14.02
CA TYR A 313 -2.91 2.60 15.26
C TYR A 313 -1.52 2.00 15.55
N ASN A 314 -1.11 2.38 16.78
CA ASN A 314 -0.21 1.81 17.79
C ASN A 314 1.29 1.81 17.53
N ASN A 315 1.92 2.82 18.17
CA ASN A 315 3.35 3.10 18.22
C ASN A 315 3.96 3.45 16.85
N VAL A 316 4.81 4.48 16.86
CA VAL A 316 5.86 4.78 15.87
C VAL A 316 5.52 5.49 14.55
N GLY A 317 6.60 6.05 13.97
CA GLY A 317 6.58 7.11 12.98
C GLY A 317 6.07 6.69 11.61
N LEU A 318 5.32 7.57 10.97
CA LEU A 318 4.91 7.41 9.58
C LEU A 318 5.36 8.64 8.80
N VAL A 319 6.08 8.40 7.71
CA VAL A 319 6.66 9.46 6.90
C VAL A 319 6.16 9.33 5.46
N PHE A 320 5.56 10.39 4.95
CA PHE A 320 5.37 10.63 3.52
C PHE A 320 6.40 11.68 3.10
N ASP A 321 7.31 11.30 2.22
CA ASP A 321 8.41 12.16 1.76
C ASP A 321 8.44 12.23 0.24
N GLY A 322 8.22 13.42 -0.32
CA GLY A 322 8.23 13.60 -1.78
C GLY A 322 7.05 12.93 -2.49
N CYS A 323 5.96 12.60 -1.79
CA CYS A 323 4.80 11.93 -2.39
C CYS A 323 3.86 12.91 -3.09
N CYS A 324 3.17 12.43 -4.13
CA CYS A 324 2.11 13.17 -4.80
C CYS A 324 0.75 12.54 -4.50
N PHE A 325 -0.28 13.37 -4.36
CA PHE A 325 -1.67 12.96 -4.18
C PHE A 325 -2.50 13.58 -5.30
N GLU A 326 -2.76 12.80 -6.34
CA GLU A 326 -3.30 13.27 -7.62
C GLU A 326 -4.61 12.55 -7.94
N ALA A 327 -5.59 13.21 -8.55
CA ALA A 327 -6.78 12.50 -8.99
C ALA A 327 -6.66 11.98 -10.43
N ALA A 328 -7.08 10.74 -10.64
CA ALA A 328 -7.16 10.09 -11.95
C ALA A 328 -8.33 10.60 -12.81
N ASP A 329 -9.34 11.23 -12.21
CA ASP A 329 -10.54 11.64 -12.94
C ASP A 329 -10.44 13.05 -13.55
N SER A 330 -11.49 13.39 -14.31
CA SER A 330 -11.65 14.70 -14.96
C SER A 330 -12.51 15.68 -14.17
N ALA A 331 -12.83 15.38 -12.90
CA ALA A 331 -13.65 16.27 -12.08
C ALA A 331 -12.94 17.61 -11.93
N ALA A 332 -13.71 18.71 -12.02
CA ALA A 332 -13.17 20.07 -11.87
C ALA A 332 -12.89 20.42 -10.40
N VAL A 333 -13.59 19.77 -9.47
CA VAL A 333 -13.46 19.93 -8.01
C VAL A 333 -13.58 18.55 -7.38
N ILE A 334 -12.66 18.24 -6.47
CA ILE A 334 -12.61 16.97 -5.74
C ILE A 334 -12.86 17.27 -4.28
N ASP A 335 -13.95 16.75 -3.76
CA ASP A 335 -14.29 16.88 -2.36
C ASP A 335 -13.71 15.67 -1.61
N GLY A 336 -13.26 15.86 -0.36
CA GLY A 336 -12.64 14.83 0.47
C GLY A 336 -11.20 15.14 0.81
N TYR A 337 -10.64 14.41 1.77
CA TYR A 337 -9.24 14.55 2.15
C TYR A 337 -8.38 13.57 1.35
N ALA A 338 -7.24 14.04 0.85
CA ALA A 338 -6.23 13.17 0.24
C ALA A 338 -5.52 12.29 1.28
N LEU A 339 -5.40 12.78 2.51
CA LEU A 339 -4.83 12.07 3.65
C LEU A 339 -5.73 12.22 4.88
N SER A 340 -6.16 11.11 5.45
CA SER A 340 -7.01 11.09 6.65
C SER A 340 -6.36 10.30 7.78
N PHE A 341 -5.78 11.01 8.73
CA PHE A 341 -5.26 10.40 9.95
C PHE A 341 -6.40 10.34 10.97
N ASP A 342 -7.14 9.22 10.98
CA ASP A 342 -8.25 8.98 11.91
C ASP A 342 -8.05 7.76 12.82
N PRO A 343 -7.35 7.97 13.91
CA PRO A 343 -7.14 6.96 14.92
C PRO A 343 -8.35 6.98 15.94
N TRP A 344 -9.02 5.83 16.22
CA TRP A 344 -9.63 5.24 17.49
C TRP A 344 -8.90 5.26 18.89
N ASP A 345 -8.89 6.39 19.59
CA ASP A 345 -8.64 6.49 21.04
C ASP A 345 -7.44 5.74 21.70
N VAL A 346 -6.23 5.74 21.12
CA VAL A 346 -5.03 5.15 21.79
C VAL A 346 -4.13 6.16 22.51
N PRO A 347 -3.70 5.88 23.76
CA PRO A 347 -2.92 6.79 24.62
C PRO A 347 -1.45 7.06 24.25
N ALA A 348 -0.87 6.40 23.23
CA ALA A 348 0.57 6.55 22.89
C ALA A 348 0.86 7.77 22.00
N GLN A 349 2.03 8.41 22.19
CA GLN A 349 2.50 9.50 21.31
C GLN A 349 2.78 8.97 19.90
N ARG A 350 2.28 9.67 18.88
CA ARG A 350 2.49 9.35 17.46
C ARG A 350 3.26 10.48 16.80
N ILE A 351 4.00 10.14 15.75
CA ILE A 351 4.76 11.08 14.94
C ILE A 351 4.39 10.81 13.48
N VAL A 352 3.68 11.75 12.89
CA VAL A 352 3.39 11.77 11.46
C VAL A 352 4.23 12.87 10.84
N THR A 353 4.94 12.56 9.77
CA THR A 353 5.65 13.56 8.96
C THR A 353 5.14 13.48 7.54
N VAL A 354 4.66 14.61 7.01
CA VAL A 354 4.35 14.78 5.59
C VAL A 354 5.25 15.90 5.10
N ARG A 355 6.21 15.57 4.24
CA ARG A 355 7.19 16.53 3.77
C ARG A 355 7.45 16.45 2.28
N ASN A 356 7.76 17.60 1.67
CA ASN A 356 8.04 17.72 0.25
C ASN A 356 6.93 17.14 -0.65
N CYS A 357 5.70 17.00 -0.14
CA CYS A 357 4.59 16.40 -0.86
C CYS A 357 3.79 17.44 -1.64
N ALA A 358 3.05 16.98 -2.65
CA ALA A 358 2.15 17.83 -3.44
C ALA A 358 0.73 17.25 -3.47
N PHE A 359 -0.26 18.14 -3.40
CA PHE A 359 -1.68 17.80 -3.45
C PHE A 359 -2.33 18.37 -4.72
N ASP A 360 -3.25 17.62 -5.34
CA ASP A 360 -3.96 18.01 -6.55
C ASP A 360 -4.65 19.38 -6.39
N PRO A 361 -4.44 20.35 -7.31
CA PRO A 361 -5.03 21.69 -7.24
C PRO A 361 -6.56 21.74 -7.11
N ARG A 362 -7.25 20.66 -7.52
CA ARG A 362 -8.71 20.58 -7.56
C ARG A 362 -9.32 20.12 -6.23
N LEU A 363 -8.50 19.70 -5.27
CA LEU A 363 -8.97 19.28 -3.95
C LEU A 363 -9.63 20.43 -3.19
N LYS A 364 -10.76 20.14 -2.54
CA LYS A 364 -11.39 21.03 -1.55
C LYS A 364 -10.64 20.99 -0.24
N GLN A 365 -10.12 19.82 0.13
CA GLN A 365 -9.34 19.58 1.35
C GLN A 365 -8.17 18.62 1.13
N ASN A 366 -7.08 18.80 1.88
CA ASN A 366 -5.89 17.95 1.73
C ASN A 366 -5.78 16.96 2.88
N LEU A 367 -5.84 17.45 4.13
CA LEU A 367 -5.47 16.67 5.32
C LEU A 367 -6.57 16.72 6.38
N TYR A 368 -6.93 15.56 6.93
CA TYR A 368 -7.73 15.44 8.15
C TYR A 368 -6.88 14.87 9.28
N LEU A 369 -6.71 15.65 10.35
CA LEU A 369 -5.88 15.31 11.50
C LEU A 369 -6.76 15.16 12.75
N ASN A 370 -7.11 13.92 13.08
CA ASN A 370 -7.90 13.59 14.25
C ASN A 370 -7.03 12.99 15.35
N ARG A 371 -6.88 13.66 16.50
CA ARG A 371 -6.26 13.08 17.71
C ARG A 371 -4.90 12.40 17.42
N CYS A 372 -4.08 13.04 16.57
CA CYS A 372 -2.90 12.41 15.97
C CYS A 372 -1.63 12.46 16.81
N GLY A 373 -1.61 13.08 18.00
CA GLY A 373 -0.34 13.34 18.69
C GLY A 373 0.48 14.39 17.94
N ASN A 374 1.72 14.09 17.57
CA ASN A 374 2.60 15.03 16.88
C ASN A 374 2.52 14.85 15.35
N VAL A 375 2.27 15.96 14.65
CA VAL A 375 2.25 16.01 13.19
C VAL A 375 3.20 17.10 12.71
N TYR A 376 4.06 16.76 11.78
CA TYR A 376 5.02 17.65 11.13
C TYR A 376 4.68 17.74 9.65
N LEU A 377 4.36 18.94 9.19
CA LEU A 377 4.12 19.24 7.79
C LEU A 377 5.21 20.19 7.30
N GLU A 378 6.08 19.72 6.40
CA GLU A 378 7.31 20.43 6.03
C GLU A 378 7.39 20.63 4.52
N ASN A 379 7.48 21.87 4.04
CA ASN A 379 7.74 22.17 2.63
C ASN A 379 6.81 21.49 1.62
N ASN A 380 5.53 21.31 1.97
CA ASN A 380 4.54 20.73 1.04
C ASN A 380 3.93 21.81 0.13
N ARG A 381 3.45 21.41 -1.05
CA ARG A 381 2.61 22.25 -1.92
C ARG A 381 1.14 21.93 -1.68
N TYR A 382 0.39 22.91 -1.22
CA TYR A 382 -1.00 22.76 -0.83
C TYR A 382 -1.95 23.38 -1.85
N SER A 383 -3.06 22.68 -2.08
CA SER A 383 -4.31 23.19 -2.66
C SER A 383 -5.41 23.22 -1.59
N GLY A 384 -6.65 23.53 -1.98
CA GLY A 384 -7.79 23.57 -1.07
C GLY A 384 -8.73 24.73 -1.36
N SER A 385 -9.86 24.45 -1.98
CA SER A 385 -10.88 25.48 -2.23
C SER A 385 -11.85 25.71 -1.06
N ASP A 386 -11.92 24.79 -0.10
CA ASP A 386 -12.68 24.95 1.14
C ASP A 386 -11.72 25.20 2.31
N HIS A 387 -10.88 24.21 2.64
CA HIS A 387 -9.82 24.37 3.62
C HIS A 387 -8.69 23.35 3.42
N VAL A 388 -7.46 23.68 3.79
CA VAL A 388 -6.31 22.77 3.58
C VAL A 388 -6.28 21.65 4.62
N ILE A 389 -6.30 22.01 5.90
CA ILE A 389 -6.06 21.10 7.02
C ILE A 389 -7.21 21.17 8.02
N ALA A 390 -7.89 20.05 8.24
CA ALA A 390 -8.85 19.90 9.32
C ALA A 390 -8.17 19.40 10.60
N LEU A 391 -8.48 20.06 11.71
CA LEU A 391 -7.84 19.87 13.00
C LEU A 391 -8.85 19.39 14.03
N TYR A 392 -8.52 18.29 14.70
CA TYR A 392 -9.32 17.79 15.81
C TYR A 392 -8.43 17.23 16.92
N GLY A 393 -8.66 17.72 18.13
CA GLY A 393 -8.03 17.25 19.37
C GLY A 393 -9.09 17.00 20.43
N SER A 394 -8.72 16.27 21.48
CA SER A 394 -9.58 16.04 22.65
C SER A 394 -8.76 16.04 23.94
N GLY A 395 -9.42 16.13 25.09
CA GLY A 395 -8.77 16.14 26.41
C GLY A 395 -7.79 14.97 26.63
N SER A 396 -8.17 13.76 26.23
CA SER A 396 -7.34 12.55 26.38
C SER A 396 -6.35 12.34 25.22
N TYR A 397 -6.61 12.95 24.05
CA TYR A 397 -5.83 12.74 22.83
C TYR A 397 -5.56 14.08 22.13
N PRO A 398 -4.45 14.76 22.47
CA PRO A 398 -4.11 16.07 21.92
C PRO A 398 -3.63 15.98 20.46
N LEU A 399 -3.67 17.14 19.78
CA LEU A 399 -3.05 17.34 18.48
C LEU A 399 -2.00 18.46 18.59
N PHE A 400 -0.74 18.11 18.32
CA PHE A 400 0.38 19.04 18.20
C PHE A 400 0.80 19.10 16.74
N LEU A 401 0.40 20.15 16.05
CA LEU A 401 0.74 20.35 14.64
C LEU A 401 1.85 21.38 14.49
N THR A 402 2.93 20.99 13.81
CA THR A 402 3.95 21.90 13.29
C THR A 402 3.81 22.00 11.77
N VAL A 403 3.67 23.22 11.27
CA VAL A 403 3.78 23.54 9.84
C VAL A 403 5.06 24.35 9.68
N ASP A 404 6.01 23.85 8.90
CA ASP A 404 7.28 24.52 8.61
C ASP A 404 7.44 24.73 7.10
N GLY A 405 7.39 25.99 6.67
CA GLY A 405 7.40 26.35 5.25
C GLY A 405 6.14 25.92 4.49
N GLY A 406 6.32 25.61 3.21
CA GLY A 406 5.27 25.19 2.29
C GLY A 406 4.78 26.26 1.31
N ASP A 407 4.13 25.81 0.24
CA ASP A 407 3.54 26.63 -0.81
C ASP A 407 2.01 26.58 -0.72
N PHE A 408 1.40 27.72 -0.39
CA PHE A 408 -0.04 27.90 -0.26
C PHE A 408 -0.65 28.71 -1.41
N SER A 409 0.10 28.96 -2.49
CA SER A 409 -0.31 29.83 -3.59
C SER A 409 -1.56 29.33 -4.34
N GLN A 410 -1.84 28.03 -4.29
CA GLN A 410 -3.00 27.41 -4.94
C GLN A 410 -4.22 27.26 -4.00
N VAL A 411 -4.13 27.74 -2.76
CA VAL A 411 -5.22 27.67 -1.80
C VAL A 411 -6.15 28.85 -1.97
N THR A 412 -7.43 28.58 -2.20
CA THR A 412 -8.48 29.61 -2.34
C THR A 412 -9.45 29.63 -1.16
N GLY A 413 -9.47 28.56 -0.36
CA GLY A 413 -10.26 28.44 0.86
C GLY A 413 -9.53 28.98 2.10
N LYS A 414 -9.53 28.21 3.19
CA LYS A 414 -8.82 28.53 4.44
C LYS A 414 -7.64 27.61 4.70
N MET A 415 -6.64 28.10 5.43
CA MET A 415 -5.51 27.25 5.81
C MET A 415 -5.93 26.14 6.78
N PHE A 416 -6.77 26.46 7.78
CA PHE A 416 -7.23 25.49 8.76
C PHE A 416 -8.73 25.54 9.00
N TYR A 417 -9.28 24.39 9.35
CA TYR A 417 -10.64 24.18 9.82
C TYR A 417 -10.65 23.42 11.14
N HIS A 418 -11.54 23.77 12.07
CA HIS A 418 -11.73 23.01 13.32
C HIS A 418 -13.20 22.98 13.77
N LYS A 419 -13.67 21.84 14.27
CA LYS A 419 -15.06 21.68 14.76
C LYS A 419 -15.23 22.04 16.24
N ALA A 420 -14.41 21.41 17.10
CA ALA A 420 -14.30 21.69 18.53
C ALA A 420 -12.80 21.64 18.89
N ALA A 421 -12.31 22.59 19.69
CA ALA A 421 -10.88 22.68 20.00
C ALA A 421 -10.64 22.45 21.49
N ASP A 422 -10.50 21.18 21.89
CA ASP A 422 -9.81 20.82 23.12
C ASP A 422 -8.43 20.25 22.76
N LYS A 423 -7.37 20.84 23.31
CA LYS A 423 -5.97 20.41 23.15
C LYS A 423 -5.40 20.38 21.72
N VAL A 424 -5.80 21.31 20.84
CA VAL A 424 -5.07 21.58 19.59
C VAL A 424 -4.00 22.65 19.86
N THR A 425 -2.73 22.31 19.58
CA THR A 425 -1.60 23.24 19.61
C THR A 425 -0.98 23.37 18.22
N LEU A 426 -0.84 24.60 17.75
CA LEU A 426 -0.29 24.95 16.44
C LEU A 426 1.07 25.64 16.59
N SER A 427 2.04 25.19 15.82
CA SER A 427 3.31 25.88 15.59
C SER A 427 3.48 26.12 14.10
N MET A 428 3.50 27.38 13.69
CA MET A 428 3.67 27.77 12.28
C MET A 428 5.01 28.47 12.15
N LYS A 429 5.95 27.86 11.43
CA LYS A 429 7.33 28.31 11.25
C LYS A 429 7.60 28.61 9.78
N ASN A 430 8.28 29.72 9.50
CA ASN A 430 8.68 30.08 8.13
C ASN A 430 7.56 30.01 7.07
N VAL A 431 6.31 30.31 7.42
CA VAL A 431 5.15 30.07 6.53
C VAL A 431 4.83 31.34 5.71
N PRO A 432 5.13 31.42 4.40
CA PRO A 432 4.61 32.47 3.55
C PRO A 432 3.12 32.23 3.27
N VAL A 433 2.30 33.26 3.49
CA VAL A 433 0.85 33.17 3.38
C VAL A 433 0.33 34.21 2.37
N PRO A 434 -0.42 33.81 1.33
CA PRO A 434 -1.14 34.74 0.47
C PRO A 434 -2.11 35.62 1.27
N VAL A 435 -2.29 36.87 0.85
CA VAL A 435 -3.21 37.81 1.53
C VAL A 435 -4.65 37.28 1.65
N SER A 436 -5.09 36.43 0.72
CA SER A 436 -6.40 35.76 0.74
C SER A 436 -6.58 34.83 1.94
N LEU A 437 -5.50 34.28 2.49
CA LEU A 437 -5.51 33.32 3.61
C LEU A 437 -5.29 34.01 4.97
N THR A 438 -5.31 35.33 5.01
CA THR A 438 -5.18 36.11 6.25
C THR A 438 -6.35 35.97 7.20
N SER A 439 -7.54 35.59 6.71
CA SER A 439 -8.81 35.57 7.44
C SER A 439 -8.95 34.62 8.65
N GLY A 440 -7.85 34.16 9.26
CA GLY A 440 -7.84 33.25 10.39
C GLY A 440 -8.31 31.85 10.03
N TYR A 441 -8.92 31.17 11.00
CA TYR A 441 -9.43 29.80 10.87
C TYR A 441 -10.90 29.75 10.43
N ASN A 442 -11.29 28.66 9.77
CA ASN A 442 -12.70 28.28 9.69
C ASN A 442 -13.11 27.44 10.91
N SER A 443 -14.33 27.60 11.39
CA SER A 443 -14.81 26.82 12.53
C SER A 443 -16.33 26.65 12.58
N ASP A 444 -16.78 25.48 13.07
CA ASP A 444 -18.19 25.25 13.40
C ASP A 444 -18.56 25.90 14.75
N ASN A 445 -17.58 26.02 15.65
CA ASN A 445 -17.72 26.70 16.94
C ASN A 445 -16.79 27.92 16.98
N SER A 446 -17.37 29.13 16.99
CA SER A 446 -16.61 30.38 17.03
C SER A 446 -16.00 30.68 18.41
N SER A 447 -16.41 29.97 19.46
CA SER A 447 -16.04 30.27 20.85
C SER A 447 -14.67 29.68 21.26
N TYR A 448 -14.12 28.77 20.46
CA TYR A 448 -12.83 28.14 20.74
C TYR A 448 -11.83 28.43 19.62
N LEU A 449 -10.59 28.76 20.00
CA LEU A 449 -9.48 28.94 19.08
C LEU A 449 -8.37 27.94 19.44
N PRO A 450 -7.69 27.34 18.44
CA PRO A 450 -6.48 26.55 18.70
C PRO A 450 -5.45 27.34 19.50
N ASN A 451 -4.71 26.66 20.38
CA ASN A 451 -3.58 27.27 21.07
C ASN A 451 -2.43 27.46 20.07
N VAL A 452 -2.01 28.70 19.84
CA VAL A 452 -0.90 28.99 18.94
C VAL A 452 0.38 29.17 19.75
N ALA A 453 1.24 28.15 19.72
CA ALA A 453 2.51 28.14 20.44
C ALA A 453 3.58 28.96 19.72
N ILE A 454 3.64 28.85 18.39
CA ILE A 454 4.56 29.60 17.53
C ILE A 454 3.77 30.13 16.33
N ASN A 455 3.93 31.42 16.02
CA ASN A 455 3.39 32.02 14.80
C ASN A 455 4.46 32.88 14.11
N GLU A 456 5.03 32.34 13.04
CA GLU A 456 5.99 33.01 12.16
C GLU A 456 5.43 33.09 10.72
N ARG A 457 4.11 33.21 10.60
CA ARG A 457 3.46 33.45 9.31
C ARG A 457 3.82 34.83 8.77
N ILE A 458 4.19 34.90 7.50
CA ILE A 458 4.48 36.15 6.80
C ILE A 458 3.47 36.33 5.66
N VAL A 459 2.70 37.41 5.75
CA VAL A 459 1.71 37.82 4.76
C VAL A 459 2.26 38.96 3.94
N TYR A 460 2.36 38.76 2.63
CA TYR A 460 2.79 39.83 1.72
C TYR A 460 1.57 40.61 1.20
N VAL A 461 1.62 41.94 1.30
CA VAL A 461 0.55 42.83 0.84
C VAL A 461 1.08 43.96 -0.03
N SER A 462 0.22 44.50 -0.91
CA SER A 462 0.55 45.65 -1.76
C SER A 462 0.24 47.01 -1.12
N THR A 463 -0.59 47.05 -0.07
CA THR A 463 -1.03 48.31 0.56
C THR A 463 -0.96 48.22 2.08
N PRO A 464 -0.47 49.26 2.78
CA PRO A 464 -0.46 49.30 4.24
C PRO A 464 -1.85 49.12 4.88
N PRO A 465 -1.96 48.46 6.05
CA PRO A 465 -3.21 48.45 6.82
C PRO A 465 -3.57 49.88 7.28
N SER A 466 -4.85 50.23 7.20
CA SER A 466 -5.36 51.56 7.57
C SER A 466 -6.80 51.51 8.10
N SER A 467 -7.45 52.66 8.28
CA SER A 467 -8.89 52.73 8.55
C SER A 467 -9.74 52.19 7.39
N SER A 468 -9.29 52.37 6.15
CA SER A 468 -9.97 51.94 4.92
C SER A 468 -9.46 50.60 4.36
N VAL A 469 -8.24 50.19 4.70
CA VAL A 469 -7.64 48.92 4.26
C VAL A 469 -7.53 47.98 5.45
N LYS A 470 -8.40 46.96 5.47
CA LYS A 470 -8.46 45.97 6.55
C LYS A 470 -7.96 44.62 6.08
N TYR A 471 -7.19 43.95 6.92
CA TYR A 471 -6.78 42.57 6.75
C TYR A 471 -7.20 41.77 7.97
N GLY A 472 -7.73 40.56 7.76
CA GLY A 472 -7.85 39.56 8.82
C GLY A 472 -6.48 39.08 9.27
N GLY A 473 -6.41 38.24 10.29
CA GLY A 473 -5.13 37.68 10.74
C GLY A 473 -5.29 36.72 11.91
N ILE A 474 -4.21 35.99 12.18
CA ILE A 474 -4.00 35.30 13.46
C ILE A 474 -3.03 36.16 14.28
N LYS A 475 -3.27 36.28 15.58
CA LYS A 475 -2.34 36.97 16.50
C LYS A 475 -0.91 36.44 16.28
N GLY A 476 0.03 37.35 16.07
CA GLY A 476 1.42 37.05 15.74
C GLY A 476 1.74 36.98 14.24
N ASP A 477 0.76 37.06 13.34
CA ASP A 477 1.04 37.17 11.90
C ASP A 477 1.88 38.42 11.63
N THR A 478 2.91 38.28 10.80
CA THR A 478 3.67 39.42 10.28
C THR A 478 3.11 39.80 8.92
N LEU A 479 2.61 41.02 8.77
CA LEU A 479 2.22 41.59 7.50
C LEU A 479 3.37 42.45 6.96
N ARG A 480 3.81 42.19 5.73
CA ARG A 480 4.96 42.81 5.09
C ARG A 480 4.58 43.41 3.74
N LEU A 481 4.98 44.65 3.51
CA LEU A 481 4.72 45.34 2.25
C LEU A 481 5.63 44.81 1.14
N ILE A 482 5.05 44.46 -0.01
CA ILE A 482 5.79 43.96 -1.20
C ILE A 482 6.73 45.03 -1.74
N THR A 483 6.29 46.30 -1.74
CA THR A 483 7.08 47.44 -2.20
C THR A 483 7.17 48.47 -1.08
N PRO A 484 8.19 48.38 -0.20
CA PRO A 484 8.41 49.34 0.88
C PRO A 484 8.61 50.75 0.35
N VAL A 485 8.05 51.74 1.06
CA VAL A 485 8.30 53.17 0.79
C VAL A 485 9.29 53.69 1.83
N ASN A 486 10.37 54.32 1.37
CA ASN A 486 11.41 54.85 2.25
C ASN A 486 10.83 55.75 3.36
N GLY A 487 11.26 55.50 4.61
CA GLY A 487 10.79 56.24 5.77
C GLY A 487 9.36 55.91 6.24
N GLN A 488 8.66 54.99 5.58
CA GLN A 488 7.31 54.55 5.97
C GLN A 488 7.34 53.17 6.63
N PRO A 489 6.35 52.85 7.49
CA PRO A 489 6.16 51.51 8.01
C PRO A 489 6.06 50.48 6.87
N CYS A 490 6.75 49.36 7.02
CA CYS A 490 6.80 48.29 6.01
C CYS A 490 6.53 46.89 6.58
N GLU A 491 6.54 46.73 7.90
CA GLU A 491 6.08 45.51 8.58
C GLU A 491 5.19 45.85 9.78
N TRP A 492 4.19 44.99 9.99
CA TRP A 492 3.25 45.05 11.10
C TRP A 492 3.06 43.67 11.71
N ILE A 493 2.77 43.63 13.00
CA ILE A 493 2.40 42.40 13.71
C ILE A 493 0.92 42.44 14.11
N ALA A 494 0.20 41.35 13.88
CA ALA A 494 -1.18 41.21 14.33
C ALA A 494 -1.22 41.05 15.86
N THR A 495 -1.89 41.95 16.57
CA THR A 495 -2.03 41.88 18.05
C THR A 495 -3.28 41.10 18.49
N THR A 496 -4.17 40.82 17.55
CA THR A 496 -5.46 40.12 17.73
C THR A 496 -5.62 39.04 16.66
N THR A 497 -6.53 38.09 16.89
CA THR A 497 -7.00 37.15 15.88
C THR A 497 -8.39 37.59 15.43
N ASN A 498 -8.60 37.84 14.14
CA ASN A 498 -9.88 38.30 13.59
C ASN A 498 -10.00 37.88 12.12
N LYS A 499 -11.20 37.46 11.71
CA LYS A 499 -11.46 36.97 10.35
C LYS A 499 -11.40 38.05 9.26
N THR A 500 -11.67 39.31 9.61
CA THR A 500 -11.86 40.39 8.62
C THR A 500 -11.01 41.62 8.92
N ALA A 501 -10.80 41.95 10.19
CA ALA A 501 -10.10 43.16 10.59
C ALA A 501 -9.28 42.92 11.87
N CYS A 502 -8.05 42.44 11.72
CA CYS A 502 -7.09 42.41 12.81
C CYS A 502 -6.60 43.81 13.16
N THR A 503 -6.21 43.96 14.42
CA THR A 503 -5.38 45.10 14.86
C THR A 503 -3.93 44.82 14.50
N TRP A 504 -3.32 45.75 13.74
CA TRP A 504 -1.96 45.66 13.22
C TRP A 504 -1.09 46.74 13.83
N LEU A 505 -0.02 46.34 14.55
CA LEU A 505 0.95 47.25 15.15
C LEU A 505 2.19 47.32 14.25
N ALA A 506 2.59 48.51 13.83
CA ALA A 506 3.81 48.68 13.04
C ALA A 506 5.04 48.24 13.86
N THR A 507 5.89 47.42 13.26
CA THR A 507 7.10 46.88 13.90
C THR A 507 8.39 47.29 13.20
N LYS A 508 8.31 47.71 11.93
CA LYS A 508 9.48 48.09 11.13
C LYS A 508 9.15 49.20 10.14
N THR A 509 10.13 50.09 9.95
CA THR A 509 10.12 51.14 8.93
C THR A 509 11.14 50.80 7.85
N ALA A 510 10.82 51.07 6.60
CA ALA A 510 11.76 50.89 5.50
C ALA A 510 12.96 51.82 5.70
N LYS A 511 14.16 51.25 5.72
CA LYS A 511 15.40 52.04 5.76
C LYS A 511 15.55 52.80 4.44
N SER A 512 16.07 54.02 4.54
CA SER A 512 16.34 54.92 3.41
C SER A 512 17.31 54.33 2.40
#